data_AF-A2YBV2-F1
#
_entry.id   AF-A2YBV2-F1
#
_cell.length_a   1.000
_cell.length_b   1.000
_cell.length_c   1.000
_cell.angle_alpha   90.00
_cell.angle_beta   90.00
_cell.angle_gamma   90.00
#
_symmetry.space_group_name_H-M   'P 1'
#
loop_
_entity.id
_entity.type
_entity.pdbx_description
1 polymer ?
#
loop_
_entity_poly.entity_id
_entity_poly.type
_entity_poly.pdbx_seq_one_letter_code
_entity_poly.pdbx_strand_id
1 'polypeptide(L)'
;MPSTYIAALPSEISKLQCLHTLRCIRELDFDKFSLNHPMKCITNTICLPKVFTPLVSRDDRAKQIAELHMATKSCWSESFGVKVPKGIGKLRDLQVLEYVDIRRTSSRAIKELGQLSKLRKLGVITKGSTKEKCKILYAAIEKLSSLQYLYVNAAFLSDIETLECLDSISSPPPLLRTLKLNGSLEEMPNWIEQLTHLKKFYLQWSKLKEGKTMLILGALPNLMLLYLYWKAYLGEKLVFKTGAFPNLRTLSIYDLDQLREIRFEDGSSPQLEKIEIRFCRLESGIIGIIHLPRLKEISLGYKSKVAGLAQLEGEVRTHPNHPVLRMSEDIC
;
A
#
# COMPACT_ATOMS: atom_id res chain seq x y z
N MET A 1 -16.12 4.87 -3.67
CA MET A 1 -16.48 4.00 -2.53
C MET A 1 -17.25 4.86 -1.56
N PRO A 2 -18.42 4.46 -1.05
CA PRO A 2 -19.12 5.25 -0.04
C PRO A 2 -18.27 5.28 1.23
N SER A 3 -17.77 6.47 1.56
CA SER A 3 -17.11 6.77 2.83
C SER A 3 -18.14 6.73 3.96
N THR A 4 -17.77 6.19 5.12
CA THR A 4 -18.66 6.13 6.28
C THR A 4 -17.97 6.73 7.50
N TYR A 5 -18.73 7.31 8.43
CA TYR A 5 -18.19 7.81 9.70
C TYR A 5 -18.03 6.70 10.77
N ILE A 6 -18.14 5.42 10.39
CA ILE A 6 -18.09 4.30 11.31
C ILE A 6 -16.67 4.13 11.85
N ALA A 7 -16.47 4.49 13.12
CA ALA A 7 -15.16 4.38 13.77
C ALA A 7 -14.94 3.01 14.46
N ALA A 8 -16.00 2.29 14.79
CA ALA A 8 -15.97 0.97 15.43
C ALA A 8 -17.18 0.15 14.99
N LEU A 9 -16.96 -1.14 14.77
CA LEU A 9 -18.06 -2.06 14.48
C LEU A 9 -18.78 -2.47 15.77
N PRO A 10 -20.13 -2.54 15.76
CA PRO A 10 -20.90 -3.01 16.89
C PRO A 10 -20.63 -4.48 17.18
N SER A 11 -20.72 -4.90 18.44
CA SER A 11 -20.41 -6.27 18.85
C SER A 11 -21.36 -7.31 18.24
N GLU A 12 -22.58 -6.88 17.94
CA GLU A 12 -23.68 -7.59 17.32
C GLU A 12 -23.31 -8.11 15.93
N ILE A 13 -22.35 -7.47 15.26
CA ILE A 13 -21.90 -7.91 13.94
C ILE A 13 -21.37 -9.35 13.98
N SER A 14 -20.80 -9.77 15.12
CA SER A 14 -20.30 -11.14 15.35
C SER A 14 -21.38 -12.22 15.31
N LYS A 15 -22.66 -11.83 15.29
CA LYS A 15 -23.82 -12.74 15.19
C LYS A 15 -24.22 -13.02 13.73
N LEU A 16 -23.70 -12.26 12.77
CA LEU A 16 -24.06 -12.36 11.35
C LEU A 16 -23.29 -13.50 10.67
N GLN A 17 -23.77 -14.74 10.82
CA GLN A 17 -23.04 -15.93 10.35
C GLN A 17 -22.81 -15.97 8.84
N CYS A 18 -23.73 -15.42 8.04
CA CYS A 18 -23.65 -15.38 6.57
C CYS A 18 -22.97 -14.10 6.03
N LEU A 19 -22.27 -13.33 6.86
CA LEU A 19 -21.62 -12.10 6.41
C LEU A 19 -20.35 -12.43 5.60
N HIS A 20 -20.39 -12.17 4.29
CA HIS A 20 -19.28 -12.46 3.38
C HIS A 20 -18.33 -11.27 3.18
N THR A 21 -18.84 -10.05 3.26
CA THR A 21 -18.08 -8.84 2.93
C THR A 21 -18.31 -7.78 3.98
N LEU A 22 -17.20 -7.26 4.52
CA LEU A 22 -17.18 -6.09 5.37
C LEU A 22 -16.18 -5.06 4.80
N ARG A 23 -16.71 -4.06 4.10
CA ARG A 23 -15.95 -2.91 3.61
C ARG A 23 -16.34 -1.69 4.43
N CYS A 24 -15.49 -1.33 5.38
CA CYS A 24 -15.66 -0.11 6.13
C CYS A 24 -14.38 0.72 5.94
N ILE A 25 -14.55 1.87 5.30
CA ILE A 25 -13.52 2.90 5.16
C ILE A 25 -14.04 4.10 5.93
N ARG A 26 -13.23 4.57 6.87
CA ARG A 26 -13.55 5.79 7.61
C ARG A 26 -13.21 7.02 6.76
N GLU A 27 -14.15 7.95 6.66
CA GLU A 27 -13.92 9.26 6.06
C GLU A 27 -12.94 10.09 6.89
N LEU A 28 -12.00 10.75 6.23
CA LEU A 28 -10.86 11.45 6.85
C LEU A 28 -10.99 12.97 6.80
N ASP A 29 -12.17 13.48 6.53
CA ASP A 29 -12.38 14.91 6.44
C ASP A 29 -12.39 15.49 7.86
N PHE A 30 -11.20 15.85 8.34
CA PHE A 30 -10.94 16.45 9.65
C PHE A 30 -10.68 17.93 9.51
N ASP A 31 -11.53 18.63 8.79
CA ASP A 31 -11.27 20.05 8.56
C ASP A 31 -11.58 20.90 9.78
N LYS A 32 -12.55 20.54 10.62
CA LYS A 32 -13.08 21.50 11.59
C LYS A 32 -12.48 21.34 12.98
N PHE A 33 -12.28 20.12 13.47
CA PHE A 33 -11.90 19.93 14.89
C PHE A 33 -10.47 19.45 15.14
N SER A 34 -9.58 19.41 14.14
CA SER A 34 -8.24 18.78 14.24
C SER A 34 -7.37 19.22 15.44
N LEU A 35 -6.95 18.27 16.29
CA LEU A 35 -6.00 18.53 17.39
C LEU A 35 -4.60 18.94 16.90
N ASN A 36 -4.22 18.55 15.67
CA ASN A 36 -2.97 19.00 15.05
C ASN A 36 -3.04 20.46 14.56
N HIS A 37 -4.24 21.04 14.55
CA HIS A 37 -4.50 22.43 14.20
C HIS A 37 -5.26 23.12 15.34
N PRO A 38 -4.63 23.33 16.51
CA PRO A 38 -5.32 23.77 17.73
C PRO A 38 -6.08 25.08 17.53
N MET A 39 -5.54 26.04 16.76
CA MET A 39 -6.22 27.30 16.44
C MET A 39 -7.50 27.11 15.60
N LYS A 40 -7.47 26.19 14.63
CA LYS A 40 -8.64 25.85 13.80
C LYS A 40 -9.70 25.13 14.66
N CYS A 41 -9.26 24.21 15.51
CA CYS A 41 -10.12 23.50 16.47
C CYS A 41 -10.83 24.47 17.43
N ILE A 42 -10.09 25.40 18.05
CA ILE A 42 -10.67 26.41 18.95
C ILE A 42 -11.69 27.28 18.22
N THR A 43 -11.35 27.76 17.02
CA THR A 43 -12.25 28.59 16.21
C THR A 43 -13.56 27.88 15.89
N ASN A 44 -13.50 26.62 15.45
CA ASN A 44 -14.68 25.83 15.15
C ASN A 44 -15.46 25.42 16.39
N THR A 45 -14.79 25.26 17.54
CA THR A 45 -15.43 25.00 18.83
C THR A 45 -16.25 26.19 19.29
N ILE A 46 -15.72 27.41 19.16
CA ILE A 46 -16.46 28.65 19.46
C ILE A 46 -17.65 28.83 18.49
N CYS A 47 -17.51 28.37 17.24
CA CYS A 47 -18.56 28.45 16.22
C CYS A 47 -19.58 27.29 16.26
N LEU A 48 -19.45 26.31 17.16
CA LEU A 48 -20.35 25.15 17.27
C LEU A 48 -21.84 25.48 17.33
N PRO A 49 -22.29 26.55 18.01
CA PRO A 49 -23.70 26.93 18.02
C PRO A 49 -24.28 27.15 16.62
N LYS A 50 -23.47 27.58 15.65
CA LYS A 50 -23.89 27.78 14.25
C LYS A 50 -24.32 26.47 13.56
N VAL A 51 -23.81 25.32 14.00
CA VAL A 51 -24.15 23.99 13.45
C VAL A 51 -25.63 23.64 13.65
N PHE A 52 -26.25 24.17 14.70
CA PHE A 52 -27.66 23.96 15.02
C PHE A 52 -28.59 24.97 14.32
N THR A 53 -28.04 25.93 13.56
CA THR A 53 -28.85 26.91 12.82
C THR A 53 -29.36 26.33 11.49
N PRO A 54 -30.43 26.89 10.92
CA PRO A 54 -30.94 26.49 9.60
C PRO A 54 -29.98 26.75 8.44
N LEU A 55 -28.93 27.55 8.67
CA LEU A 55 -27.96 27.98 7.65
C LEU A 55 -26.97 26.87 7.25
N VAL A 56 -26.88 25.78 8.02
CA VAL A 56 -25.99 24.64 7.75
C VAL A 56 -26.81 23.48 7.19
N SER A 57 -26.37 22.92 6.06
CA SER A 57 -27.01 21.77 5.42
C SER A 57 -27.06 20.55 6.36
N ARG A 58 -28.00 19.63 6.14
CA ARG A 58 -28.10 18.40 6.94
C ARG A 58 -26.83 17.56 6.88
N ASP A 59 -26.21 17.48 5.70
CA ASP A 59 -24.99 16.71 5.48
C ASP A 59 -23.78 17.37 6.19
N ASP A 60 -23.62 18.69 6.07
CA ASP A 60 -22.57 19.43 6.79
C ASP A 60 -22.73 19.38 8.30
N ARG A 61 -23.99 19.35 8.77
CA ARG A 61 -24.32 19.18 10.18
C ARG A 61 -23.95 17.78 10.66
N ALA A 62 -24.32 16.74 9.92
CA ALA A 62 -23.99 15.35 10.26
C ALA A 62 -22.47 15.14 10.32
N LYS A 63 -21.72 15.69 9.34
CA LYS A 63 -20.27 15.67 9.31
C LYS A 63 -19.63 16.37 10.51
N GLN A 64 -20.10 17.58 10.85
CA GLN A 64 -19.59 18.33 12.00
C GLN A 64 -19.87 17.65 13.35
N ILE A 65 -21.07 17.08 13.52
CA ILE A 65 -21.42 16.31 14.71
C ILE A 65 -20.56 15.05 14.80
N ALA A 66 -20.33 14.36 13.68
CA ALA A 66 -19.45 13.20 13.63
C ALA A 66 -18.00 13.59 13.99
N GLU A 67 -17.46 14.66 13.42
CA GLU A 67 -16.12 15.18 13.75
C GLU A 67 -16.01 15.54 15.24
N LEU A 68 -16.97 16.28 15.79
CA LEU A 68 -17.00 16.66 17.21
C LEU A 68 -17.10 15.43 18.14
N HIS A 69 -17.95 14.46 17.79
CA HIS A 69 -18.08 13.23 18.57
C HIS A 69 -16.80 12.39 18.51
N MET A 70 -16.16 12.31 17.34
CA MET A 70 -14.84 11.68 17.20
C MET A 70 -13.80 12.42 18.03
N ALA A 71 -13.92 13.75 18.10
CA ALA A 71 -12.98 14.60 18.79
C ALA A 71 -13.01 14.43 20.30
N THR A 72 -14.22 14.39 20.84
CA THR A 72 -14.49 14.35 22.29
C THR A 72 -14.35 12.94 22.88
N LYS A 73 -14.52 11.88 22.07
CA LYS A 73 -14.45 10.48 22.52
C LYS A 73 -13.06 9.83 22.46
N SER A 74 -11.98 10.62 22.36
CA SER A 74 -10.61 10.10 22.14
C SER A 74 -10.49 9.16 20.93
N CYS A 75 -11.41 9.29 19.96
CA CYS A 75 -11.43 8.54 18.71
C CYS A 75 -10.77 9.31 17.56
N TRP A 76 -9.98 10.33 17.90
CA TRP A 76 -8.95 10.92 17.05
C TRP A 76 -8.00 9.81 16.58
N SER A 77 -8.36 9.20 15.45
CA SER A 77 -7.51 8.27 14.74
C SER A 77 -7.39 8.82 13.34
N GLU A 78 -6.18 9.26 13.00
CA GLU A 78 -5.68 9.44 11.63
C GLU A 78 -5.57 8.06 10.97
N SER A 79 -6.70 7.38 10.88
CA SER A 79 -6.81 6.01 10.43
C SER A 79 -8.12 5.89 9.72
N PHE A 80 -8.04 5.46 8.47
CA PHE A 80 -9.20 5.09 7.66
C PHE A 80 -9.71 3.68 8.03
N GLY A 81 -9.06 3.00 8.98
CA GLY A 81 -9.48 1.70 9.49
C GLY A 81 -10.51 1.77 10.61
N VAL A 82 -11.26 0.68 10.77
CA VAL A 82 -12.28 0.52 11.81
C VAL A 82 -11.78 -0.36 12.95
N LYS A 83 -12.21 -0.05 14.17
CA LYS A 83 -12.03 -0.94 15.32
C LYS A 83 -12.96 -2.13 15.18
N VAL A 84 -12.41 -3.35 15.17
CA VAL A 84 -13.22 -4.59 15.16
C VAL A 84 -13.51 -5.06 16.60
N PRO A 85 -14.69 -5.67 16.85
CA PRO A 85 -15.10 -6.07 18.19
C PRO A 85 -14.56 -7.46 18.51
N LYS A 86 -14.60 -7.81 19.80
CA LYS A 86 -14.43 -9.21 20.22
C LYS A 86 -15.55 -10.06 19.63
N GLY A 87 -15.25 -11.31 19.31
CA GLY A 87 -16.15 -12.23 18.62
C GLY A 87 -16.04 -12.19 17.09
N ILE A 88 -15.14 -11.38 16.51
CA ILE A 88 -14.99 -11.30 15.05
C ILE A 88 -14.67 -12.66 14.42
N GLY A 89 -13.93 -13.52 15.13
CA GLY A 89 -13.60 -14.88 14.68
C GLY A 89 -14.80 -15.82 14.50
N LYS A 90 -16.00 -15.43 14.95
CA LYS A 90 -17.25 -16.17 14.72
C LYS A 90 -17.76 -16.03 13.27
N LEU A 91 -17.28 -15.05 12.52
CA LEU A 91 -17.68 -14.79 11.13
C LEU A 91 -16.98 -15.75 10.15
N ARG A 92 -17.31 -17.04 10.24
CA ARG A 92 -16.64 -18.11 9.48
C ARG A 92 -16.76 -17.97 7.96
N ASP A 93 -17.79 -17.30 7.49
CA ASP A 93 -18.04 -17.06 6.06
C ASP A 93 -17.46 -15.75 5.52
N LEU A 94 -16.78 -14.96 6.38
CA LEU A 94 -16.21 -13.68 5.97
C LEU A 94 -15.06 -13.88 4.99
N GLN A 95 -15.19 -13.27 3.80
CA GLN A 95 -14.21 -13.32 2.72
C GLN A 95 -13.46 -12.01 2.55
N VAL A 96 -14.06 -10.87 2.93
CA VAL A 96 -13.46 -9.54 2.75
C VAL A 96 -13.57 -8.73 4.04
N LEU A 97 -12.42 -8.26 4.54
CA LEU A 97 -12.29 -7.35 5.68
C LEU A 97 -11.22 -6.30 5.36
N GLU A 98 -11.61 -5.09 4.96
CA GLU A 98 -10.65 -4.21 4.26
C GLU A 98 -9.71 -3.39 5.13
N TYR A 99 -10.16 -2.65 6.15
CA TYR A 99 -9.26 -1.77 6.90
C TYR A 99 -9.54 -1.87 8.38
N VAL A 100 -8.74 -2.66 9.08
CA VAL A 100 -8.81 -2.81 10.54
C VAL A 100 -7.78 -1.89 11.20
N ASP A 101 -8.24 -1.02 12.11
CA ASP A 101 -7.35 -0.20 12.94
C ASP A 101 -6.80 -1.05 14.10
N ILE A 102 -5.53 -1.44 14.02
CA ILE A 102 -4.88 -2.34 14.98
C ILE A 102 -4.62 -1.65 16.31
N ARG A 103 -4.28 -0.36 16.27
CA ARG A 103 -4.08 0.47 17.47
C ARG A 103 -5.33 0.49 18.33
N ARG A 104 -6.51 0.64 17.74
CA ARG A 104 -7.80 0.72 18.45
C ARG A 104 -8.45 -0.64 18.72
N THR A 105 -8.05 -1.68 18.00
CA THR A 105 -8.55 -3.03 18.18
C THR A 105 -7.89 -3.71 19.39
N SER A 106 -8.67 -4.45 20.18
CA SER A 106 -8.14 -5.20 21.33
C SER A 106 -7.28 -6.38 20.87
N SER A 107 -6.22 -6.72 21.61
CA SER A 107 -5.33 -7.85 21.29
C SER A 107 -6.08 -9.18 21.11
N ARG A 108 -7.15 -9.39 21.89
CA ARG A 108 -8.04 -10.55 21.73
C ARG A 108 -8.72 -10.58 20.36
N ALA A 109 -9.29 -9.46 19.92
CA ALA A 109 -9.95 -9.38 18.62
C ALA A 109 -8.94 -9.49 17.45
N ILE A 110 -7.72 -8.95 17.61
CA ILE A 110 -6.63 -9.15 16.63
C ILE A 110 -6.30 -10.64 16.49
N LYS A 111 -6.14 -11.35 17.62
CA LYS A 111 -5.90 -12.81 17.63
C LYS A 111 -7.04 -13.59 16.96
N GLU A 112 -8.28 -13.16 17.15
CA GLU A 112 -9.47 -13.78 16.54
C GLU A 112 -9.52 -13.60 15.01
N LEU A 113 -8.81 -12.63 14.42
CA LEU A 113 -8.71 -12.50 12.96
C LEU A 113 -8.17 -13.79 12.33
N GLY A 114 -7.21 -14.45 12.97
CA GLY A 114 -6.63 -15.71 12.49
C GLY A 114 -7.59 -16.91 12.51
N GLN A 115 -8.85 -16.72 12.94
CA GLN A 115 -9.90 -17.74 12.91
C GLN A 115 -10.79 -17.64 11.66
N LEU A 116 -10.58 -16.61 10.84
CA LEU A 116 -11.35 -16.32 9.63
C LEU A 116 -10.78 -17.12 8.44
N SER A 117 -10.99 -18.43 8.44
CA SER A 117 -10.35 -19.35 7.48
C SER A 117 -10.75 -19.12 6.01
N LYS A 118 -11.92 -18.52 5.74
CA LYS A 118 -12.38 -18.16 4.39
C LYS A 118 -11.97 -16.76 3.94
N LEU A 119 -11.22 -16.01 4.76
CA LEU A 119 -10.84 -14.64 4.45
C LEU A 119 -9.87 -14.59 3.27
N ARG A 120 -10.25 -13.85 2.23
CA ARG A 120 -9.48 -13.69 0.98
C ARG A 120 -8.82 -12.32 0.86
N LYS A 121 -9.41 -11.30 1.48
CA LYS A 121 -8.91 -9.92 1.44
C LYS A 121 -8.88 -9.34 2.84
N LEU A 122 -7.68 -8.96 3.28
CA LEU A 122 -7.43 -8.26 4.53
C LEU A 122 -6.65 -6.98 4.28
N GLY A 123 -7.02 -5.90 4.96
CA GLY A 123 -6.10 -4.78 5.15
C GLY A 123 -6.16 -4.24 6.57
N VAL A 124 -5.02 -3.73 7.02
CA VAL A 124 -4.77 -3.39 8.41
C VAL A 124 -3.97 -2.09 8.48
N ILE A 125 -4.34 -1.24 9.43
CA ILE A 125 -3.66 0.01 9.74
C ILE A 125 -2.92 -0.20 11.05
N THR A 126 -1.59 -0.19 10.97
CA THR A 126 -0.68 -0.44 12.09
C THR A 126 -0.09 0.84 12.67
N LYS A 127 -0.27 2.01 12.03
CA LYS A 127 0.20 3.31 12.55
C LYS A 127 -0.18 3.52 14.02
N GLY A 128 0.80 3.84 14.86
CA GLY A 128 0.70 4.05 16.30
C GLY A 128 0.36 2.78 17.11
N SER A 129 0.49 1.59 16.53
CA SER A 129 0.27 0.32 17.25
C SER A 129 1.52 -0.10 18.02
N THR A 130 1.33 -0.75 19.17
CA THR A 130 2.48 -1.28 19.93
C THR A 130 3.08 -2.50 19.23
N LYS A 131 4.36 -2.75 19.51
CA LYS A 131 5.11 -3.90 19.02
C LYS A 131 4.40 -5.23 19.31
N GLU A 132 3.82 -5.37 20.50
CA GLU A 132 3.09 -6.57 20.94
C GLU A 132 1.84 -6.80 20.09
N LYS A 133 1.09 -5.73 19.76
CA LYS A 133 -0.08 -5.86 18.89
C LYS A 133 0.30 -6.27 17.48
N CYS A 134 1.40 -5.74 16.94
CA CYS A 134 1.93 -6.13 15.63
C CYS A 134 2.34 -7.61 15.61
N LYS A 135 3.02 -8.12 16.64
CA LYS A 135 3.33 -9.55 16.77
C LYS A 135 2.07 -10.43 16.79
N ILE A 136 1.05 -10.03 17.55
CA ILE A 136 -0.23 -10.77 17.61
C ILE A 136 -0.93 -10.75 16.24
N LEU A 137 -0.88 -9.62 15.54
CA LEU A 137 -1.43 -9.47 14.19
C LEU A 137 -0.76 -10.44 13.21
N TYR A 138 0.57 -10.46 13.15
CA TYR A 138 1.26 -11.31 12.18
C TYR A 138 1.08 -12.80 12.50
N ALA A 139 1.11 -13.20 13.77
CA ALA A 139 0.75 -14.55 14.19
C ALA A 139 -0.72 -14.92 13.85
N ALA A 140 -1.61 -13.93 13.73
CA ALA A 140 -2.97 -14.15 13.24
C ALA A 140 -3.01 -14.27 11.70
N ILE A 141 -2.21 -13.48 10.98
CA ILE A 141 -2.11 -13.51 9.51
C ILE A 141 -1.58 -14.86 9.02
N GLU A 142 -0.58 -15.45 9.68
CA GLU A 142 -0.03 -16.78 9.33
C GLU A 142 -1.12 -17.87 9.26
N LYS A 143 -2.21 -17.72 10.03
CA LYS A 143 -3.31 -18.70 10.08
C LYS A 143 -4.32 -18.53 8.93
N LEU A 144 -4.22 -17.47 8.14
CA LEU A 144 -5.16 -17.14 7.07
C LEU A 144 -4.79 -17.84 5.77
N SER A 145 -4.98 -19.16 5.72
CA SER A 145 -4.59 -19.99 4.58
C SER A 145 -5.27 -19.63 3.25
N SER A 146 -6.47 -19.03 3.29
CA SER A 146 -7.22 -18.58 2.10
C SER A 146 -6.88 -17.16 1.64
N LEU A 147 -5.95 -16.46 2.31
CA LEU A 147 -5.70 -15.05 2.05
C LEU A 147 -5.02 -14.84 0.70
N GLN A 148 -5.62 -13.98 -0.14
CA GLN A 148 -5.13 -13.66 -1.48
C GLN A 148 -4.68 -12.20 -1.61
N TYR A 149 -5.19 -11.31 -0.76
CA TYR A 149 -4.84 -9.90 -0.74
C TYR A 149 -4.54 -9.49 0.70
N LEU A 150 -3.36 -8.90 0.90
CA LEU A 150 -2.95 -8.28 2.15
C LEU A 150 -2.50 -6.84 1.90
N TYR A 151 -3.04 -5.90 2.68
CA TYR A 151 -2.53 -4.53 2.77
C TYR A 151 -2.15 -4.20 4.21
N VAL A 152 -0.90 -3.81 4.44
CA VAL A 152 -0.42 -3.34 5.74
C VAL A 152 0.00 -1.89 5.60
N ASN A 153 -0.59 -1.02 6.41
CA ASN A 153 -0.32 0.42 6.39
C ASN A 153 0.16 0.95 7.74
N ALA A 154 1.42 1.37 7.81
CA ALA A 154 2.02 2.09 8.91
C ALA A 154 2.19 3.60 8.61
N ALA A 155 1.84 4.08 7.41
CA ALA A 155 1.98 5.49 7.06
C ALA A 155 0.62 6.22 6.97
N PHE A 156 0.60 7.50 7.33
CA PHE A 156 -0.56 8.35 7.11
C PHE A 156 -0.12 9.80 6.87
N LEU A 157 -0.58 10.38 5.75
CA LEU A 157 -0.15 11.71 5.28
C LEU A 157 1.38 11.82 5.21
N SER A 158 1.98 12.80 5.89
CA SER A 158 3.43 13.04 5.94
C SER A 158 4.15 12.25 7.04
N ASP A 159 3.42 11.48 7.84
CA ASP A 159 3.97 10.76 8.99
C ASP A 159 4.08 9.27 8.67
N ILE A 160 5.32 8.81 8.59
CA ILE A 160 5.71 7.51 8.06
C ILE A 160 6.35 6.72 9.20
N GLU A 161 5.62 5.72 9.70
CA GLU A 161 6.16 4.79 10.69
C GLU A 161 6.76 3.53 10.03
N THR A 162 7.52 2.80 10.84
CA THR A 162 8.05 1.50 10.50
C THR A 162 6.95 0.44 10.50
N LEU A 163 7.03 -0.52 9.58
CA LEU A 163 6.22 -1.74 9.60
C LEU A 163 6.77 -2.68 10.69
N GLU A 164 6.54 -2.30 11.94
CA GLU A 164 6.99 -2.97 13.16
C GLU A 164 6.70 -4.47 13.13
N CYS A 165 7.69 -5.32 13.43
CA CYS A 165 7.57 -6.78 13.53
C CYS A 165 7.14 -7.52 12.27
N LEU A 166 7.18 -6.91 11.08
CA LEU A 166 6.80 -7.61 9.84
C LEU A 166 7.74 -8.80 9.53
N ASP A 167 8.99 -8.72 10.00
CA ASP A 167 10.00 -9.78 9.98
C ASP A 167 9.65 -10.99 10.85
N SER A 168 8.69 -10.86 11.78
CA SER A 168 8.27 -11.96 12.65
C SER A 168 7.40 -13.03 11.98
N ILE A 169 6.98 -12.81 10.73
CA ILE A 169 6.24 -13.82 9.95
C ILE A 169 7.21 -14.95 9.56
N SER A 170 6.95 -16.13 10.10
CA SER A 170 7.68 -17.36 9.81
C SER A 170 7.11 -18.11 8.62
N SER A 171 5.78 -18.14 8.48
CA SER A 171 5.07 -18.84 7.41
C SER A 171 3.98 -17.95 6.80
N PRO A 172 4.27 -17.27 5.67
CA PRO A 172 3.32 -16.35 5.09
C PRO A 172 2.15 -17.10 4.43
N PRO A 173 0.98 -16.45 4.26
CA PRO A 173 -0.17 -17.06 3.62
C PRO A 173 0.16 -17.60 2.21
N PRO A 174 -0.04 -18.91 1.95
CA PRO A 174 0.50 -19.57 0.75
C PRO A 174 -0.19 -19.17 -0.55
N LEU A 175 -1.42 -18.66 -0.47
CA LEU A 175 -2.24 -18.26 -1.62
C LEU A 175 -2.18 -16.75 -1.91
N LEU A 176 -1.25 -16.02 -1.28
CA LEU A 176 -1.17 -14.57 -1.41
C LEU A 176 -0.82 -14.17 -2.85
N ARG A 177 -1.73 -13.43 -3.50
CA ARG A 177 -1.58 -12.95 -4.89
C ARG A 177 -1.27 -11.47 -4.97
N THR A 178 -1.64 -10.69 -3.96
CA THR A 178 -1.38 -9.26 -3.90
C THR A 178 -0.94 -8.88 -2.50
N LEU A 179 0.23 -8.25 -2.43
CA LEU A 179 0.79 -7.70 -1.22
C LEU A 179 1.00 -6.20 -1.40
N LYS A 180 0.48 -5.42 -0.47
CA LYS A 180 0.69 -3.97 -0.40
C LYS A 180 1.29 -3.63 0.95
N LEU A 181 2.46 -3.03 0.95
CA LEU A 181 3.15 -2.56 2.14
C LEU A 181 3.34 -1.05 2.02
N ASN A 182 2.82 -0.32 2.99
CA ASN A 182 2.98 1.13 3.08
C ASN A 182 3.56 1.50 4.46
N GLY A 183 4.79 2.00 4.48
CA GLY A 183 5.57 2.28 5.69
C GLY A 183 7.01 1.76 5.57
N SER A 184 7.89 2.19 6.48
CA SER A 184 9.32 1.90 6.41
C SER A 184 9.62 0.42 6.70
N LEU A 185 10.42 -0.21 5.85
CA LEU A 185 10.95 -1.57 6.04
C LEU A 185 12.45 -1.56 6.33
N GLU A 186 13.18 -0.63 5.71
CA GLU A 186 14.65 -0.56 5.64
C GLU A 186 15.30 -1.74 4.90
N GLU A 187 14.92 -2.97 5.26
CA GLU A 187 15.32 -4.22 4.63
C GLU A 187 14.10 -5.07 4.26
N MET A 188 14.22 -5.85 3.18
CA MET A 188 13.16 -6.74 2.74
C MET A 188 13.09 -7.99 3.64
N PRO A 189 11.91 -8.36 4.19
CA PRO A 189 11.77 -9.58 4.98
C PRO A 189 12.00 -10.86 4.15
N ASN A 190 12.73 -11.84 4.69
CA ASN A 190 13.08 -13.08 3.98
C ASN A 190 11.86 -13.94 3.60
N TRP A 191 10.77 -13.88 4.38
CA TRP A 191 9.56 -14.65 4.07
C TRP A 191 8.92 -14.25 2.73
N ILE A 192 9.25 -13.07 2.18
CA ILE A 192 8.78 -12.63 0.87
C ILE A 192 9.23 -13.60 -0.23
N GLU A 193 10.42 -14.19 -0.12
CA GLU A 193 10.93 -15.19 -1.08
C GLU A 193 10.01 -16.43 -1.17
N GLN A 194 9.26 -16.73 -0.10
CA GLN A 194 8.37 -17.89 -0.03
C GLN A 194 7.03 -17.66 -0.77
N LEU A 195 6.74 -16.43 -1.21
CA LEU A 195 5.47 -16.06 -1.83
C LEU A 195 5.38 -16.46 -3.31
N THR A 196 5.41 -17.75 -3.58
CA THR A 196 5.44 -18.30 -4.94
C THR A 196 4.21 -17.93 -5.80
N HIS A 197 3.06 -17.59 -5.19
CA HIS A 197 1.83 -17.19 -5.89
C HIS A 197 1.65 -15.67 -6.04
N LEU A 198 2.61 -14.86 -5.55
CA LEU A 198 2.48 -13.41 -5.56
C LEU A 198 2.55 -12.87 -6.99
N LYS A 199 1.48 -12.18 -7.42
CA LYS A 199 1.37 -11.58 -8.75
C LYS A 199 1.61 -10.09 -8.75
N LYS A 200 1.23 -9.40 -7.67
CA LYS A 200 1.27 -7.96 -7.58
C LYS A 200 1.91 -7.54 -6.26
N PHE A 201 2.96 -6.76 -6.33
CA PHE A 201 3.63 -6.22 -5.15
C PHE A 201 3.66 -4.70 -5.23
N TYR A 202 3.10 -4.06 -4.20
CA TYR A 202 3.10 -2.61 -4.04
C TYR A 202 3.92 -2.26 -2.80
N LEU A 203 4.98 -1.48 -3.00
CA LEU A 203 5.84 -0.95 -1.95
C LEU A 203 5.70 0.57 -1.96
N GLN A 204 5.34 1.13 -0.81
CA GLN A 204 5.13 2.56 -0.58
C GLN A 204 5.90 2.96 0.66
N TRP A 205 6.70 4.02 0.60
CA TRP A 205 7.47 4.51 1.76
C TRP A 205 8.36 3.46 2.43
N SER A 206 8.69 2.38 1.72
CA SER A 206 9.40 1.22 2.23
C SER A 206 10.88 1.43 2.52
N LYS A 207 11.49 2.48 1.94
CA LYS A 207 12.89 2.87 2.19
C LYS A 207 13.89 1.73 2.02
N LEU A 208 13.63 0.82 1.08
CA LEU A 208 14.46 -0.36 0.84
C LEU A 208 15.81 0.05 0.27
N LYS A 209 16.90 -0.45 0.85
CA LYS A 209 18.26 -0.16 0.38
C LYS A 209 18.67 -1.05 -0.81
N GLU A 210 19.62 -0.55 -1.59
CA GLU A 210 20.37 -1.32 -2.60
C GLU A 210 21.11 -2.45 -1.90
N GLY A 211 20.85 -3.70 -2.27
CA GLY A 211 21.27 -4.88 -1.49
C GLY A 211 20.46 -6.10 -1.85
N LYS A 212 20.01 -6.87 -0.86
CA LYS A 212 19.20 -8.09 -1.08
C LYS A 212 17.82 -7.83 -1.69
N THR A 213 17.34 -6.58 -1.67
CA THR A 213 16.02 -6.18 -2.17
C THR A 213 15.72 -6.73 -3.57
N MET A 214 16.60 -6.47 -4.54
CA MET A 214 16.39 -6.91 -5.92
C MET A 214 16.62 -8.40 -6.12
N LEU A 215 17.42 -9.05 -5.26
CA LEU A 215 17.57 -10.51 -5.27
C LEU A 215 16.27 -11.19 -4.85
N ILE A 216 15.68 -10.75 -3.73
CA ILE A 216 14.41 -11.27 -3.21
C ILE A 216 13.27 -11.02 -4.21
N LEU A 217 13.14 -9.78 -4.69
CA LEU A 217 12.08 -9.41 -5.63
C LEU A 217 12.23 -10.15 -6.97
N GLY A 218 13.46 -10.28 -7.46
CA GLY A 218 13.78 -10.93 -8.73
C GLY A 218 13.57 -12.45 -8.72
N ALA A 219 13.65 -13.08 -7.56
CA ALA A 219 13.42 -14.52 -7.39
C ALA A 219 11.93 -14.90 -7.40
N LEU A 220 11.00 -13.95 -7.28
CA LEU A 220 9.57 -14.23 -7.23
C LEU A 220 9.06 -14.77 -8.59
N PRO A 221 8.63 -16.04 -8.66
CA PRO A 221 8.42 -16.71 -9.94
C PRO A 221 7.19 -16.19 -10.69
N ASN A 222 6.15 -15.72 -9.97
CA ASN A 222 4.89 -15.31 -10.56
C ASN A 222 4.63 -13.80 -10.47
N LEU A 223 5.63 -13.00 -10.07
CA LEU A 223 5.46 -11.56 -9.94
C LEU A 223 5.26 -10.93 -11.32
N MET A 224 4.05 -10.44 -11.58
CA MET A 224 3.67 -9.82 -12.85
C MET A 224 3.75 -8.31 -12.80
N LEU A 225 3.66 -7.73 -11.62
CA LEU A 225 3.55 -6.28 -11.46
C LEU A 225 4.26 -5.84 -10.18
N LEU A 226 5.12 -4.86 -10.33
CA LEU A 226 5.90 -4.26 -9.26
C LEU A 226 5.69 -2.74 -9.25
N TYR A 227 5.17 -2.22 -8.13
CA TYR A 227 5.05 -0.79 -7.86
C TYR A 227 6.04 -0.38 -6.77
N LEU A 228 6.90 0.59 -7.07
CA LEU A 228 7.86 1.19 -6.14
C LEU A 228 7.57 2.69 -6.01
N TYR A 229 6.78 3.08 -5.01
CA TYR A 229 6.20 4.42 -4.88
C TYR A 229 6.72 5.15 -3.64
N TRP A 230 6.91 6.47 -3.74
CA TRP A 230 7.19 7.37 -2.61
C TRP A 230 8.34 6.89 -1.73
N LYS A 231 9.59 7.04 -2.18
CA LYS A 231 10.78 6.58 -1.44
C LYS A 231 10.74 5.09 -1.05
N ALA A 232 10.05 4.25 -1.82
CA ALA A 232 10.03 2.81 -1.59
C ALA A 232 11.41 2.16 -1.70
N TYR A 233 12.30 2.76 -2.50
CA TYR A 233 13.66 2.31 -2.74
C TYR A 233 14.61 3.50 -2.60
N LEU A 234 15.73 3.29 -1.91
CA LEU A 234 16.77 4.28 -1.63
C LEU A 234 18.09 4.00 -2.36
N GLY A 235 18.14 2.94 -3.18
CA GLY A 235 19.30 2.66 -4.01
C GLY A 235 19.42 3.62 -5.18
N GLU A 236 20.65 3.81 -5.64
CA GLU A 236 20.94 4.62 -6.82
C GLU A 236 20.67 3.84 -8.10
N LYS A 237 20.77 2.51 -8.06
CA LYS A 237 20.57 1.66 -9.24
C LYS A 237 19.50 0.60 -9.00
N LEU A 238 18.64 0.44 -10.00
CA LEU A 238 17.77 -0.73 -10.14
C LEU A 238 18.31 -1.61 -11.25
N VAL A 239 19.03 -2.66 -10.86
CA VAL A 239 19.62 -3.63 -11.79
C VAL A 239 18.75 -4.89 -11.83
N PHE A 240 18.20 -5.16 -13.01
CA PHE A 240 17.48 -6.39 -13.34
C PHE A 240 18.49 -7.37 -13.92
N LYS A 241 18.98 -8.27 -13.07
CA LYS A 241 20.01 -9.24 -13.44
C LYS A 241 19.48 -10.34 -14.36
N THR A 242 20.37 -11.01 -15.08
CA THR A 242 20.04 -12.19 -15.89
C THR A 242 19.23 -13.22 -15.07
N GLY A 243 18.11 -13.69 -15.64
CA GLY A 243 17.22 -14.66 -15.00
C GLY A 243 16.29 -14.10 -13.91
N ALA A 244 16.45 -12.84 -13.51
CA ALA A 244 15.56 -12.20 -12.54
C ALA A 244 14.22 -11.80 -13.18
N PHE A 245 13.16 -11.79 -12.36
CA PHE A 245 11.82 -11.34 -12.72
C PHE A 245 11.20 -12.09 -13.92
N PRO A 246 11.13 -13.44 -13.88
CA PRO A 246 10.77 -14.25 -15.05
C PRO A 246 9.39 -13.95 -15.64
N ASN A 247 8.45 -13.43 -14.84
CA ASN A 247 7.07 -13.15 -15.26
C ASN A 247 6.65 -11.68 -15.12
N LEU A 248 7.58 -10.76 -14.84
CA LEU A 248 7.26 -9.34 -14.64
C LEU A 248 6.78 -8.74 -15.96
N ARG A 249 5.61 -8.10 -15.95
CA ARG A 249 4.97 -7.46 -17.11
C ARG A 249 4.90 -5.95 -16.99
N THR A 250 4.81 -5.44 -15.76
CA THR A 250 4.70 -4.01 -15.50
C THR A 250 5.59 -3.60 -14.35
N LEU A 251 6.51 -2.68 -14.65
CA LEU A 251 7.30 -1.95 -13.67
C LEU A 251 6.75 -0.52 -13.59
N SER A 252 6.36 -0.08 -12.40
CA SER A 252 5.87 1.29 -12.19
C SER A 252 6.58 1.92 -11.01
N ILE A 253 7.26 3.02 -11.30
CA ILE A 253 8.15 3.75 -10.41
C ILE A 253 7.61 5.16 -10.24
N TYR A 254 7.46 5.59 -8.99
CA TYR A 254 6.95 6.91 -8.67
C TYR A 254 7.75 7.50 -7.51
N ASP A 255 8.35 8.66 -7.70
CA ASP A 255 8.94 9.47 -6.63
C ASP A 255 10.03 8.70 -5.85
N LEU A 256 11.02 8.19 -6.59
CA LEU A 256 12.23 7.56 -6.05
C LEU A 256 13.42 8.52 -6.14
N ASP A 257 13.52 9.41 -5.16
CA ASP A 257 14.47 10.55 -5.15
C ASP A 257 15.94 10.17 -5.39
N GLN A 258 16.37 8.98 -4.95
CA GLN A 258 17.76 8.53 -5.05
C GLN A 258 18.08 7.72 -6.30
N LEU A 259 17.06 7.27 -7.02
CA LEU A 259 17.26 6.43 -8.19
C LEU A 259 17.89 7.26 -9.33
N ARG A 260 19.02 6.80 -9.85
CA ARG A 260 19.78 7.41 -10.96
C ARG A 260 19.82 6.53 -12.20
N GLU A 261 19.78 5.21 -12.03
CA GLU A 261 19.95 4.25 -13.11
C GLU A 261 18.90 3.13 -13.05
N ILE A 262 18.34 2.78 -14.20
CA ILE A 262 17.62 1.51 -14.39
C ILE A 262 18.36 0.71 -15.45
N ARG A 263 18.79 -0.51 -15.11
CA ARG A 263 19.56 -1.38 -16.01
C ARG A 263 18.88 -2.73 -16.16
N PHE A 264 18.72 -3.17 -17.40
CA PHE A 264 18.29 -4.51 -17.76
C PHE A 264 19.47 -5.28 -18.35
N GLU A 265 19.87 -6.37 -17.70
CA GLU A 265 20.86 -7.30 -18.25
C GLU A 265 20.21 -8.24 -19.26
N ASP A 266 21.03 -8.83 -20.14
CA ASP A 266 20.56 -9.83 -21.08
C ASP A 266 19.92 -11.02 -20.36
N GLY A 267 18.78 -11.49 -20.87
CA GLY A 267 17.97 -12.54 -20.24
C GLY A 267 17.24 -12.13 -18.95
N SER A 268 17.19 -10.84 -18.60
CA SER A 268 16.35 -10.34 -17.50
C SER A 268 14.93 -10.03 -17.95
N SER A 269 13.95 -10.18 -17.06
CA SER A 269 12.56 -9.73 -17.26
C SER A 269 11.95 -10.00 -18.66
N PRO A 270 11.98 -11.26 -19.17
CA PRO A 270 11.62 -11.57 -20.56
C PRO A 270 10.14 -11.31 -20.91
N GLN A 271 9.31 -11.06 -19.90
CA GLN A 271 7.88 -10.79 -20.02
C GLN A 271 7.52 -9.32 -19.87
N LEU A 272 8.50 -8.43 -19.72
CA LEU A 272 8.25 -7.02 -19.39
C LEU A 272 7.64 -6.30 -20.59
N GLU A 273 6.40 -5.82 -20.42
CA GLU A 273 5.63 -5.15 -21.46
C GLU A 273 5.63 -3.63 -21.28
N LYS A 274 5.63 -3.17 -20.03
CA LYS A 274 5.41 -1.76 -19.69
C LYS A 274 6.34 -1.26 -18.58
N ILE A 275 6.96 -0.11 -18.82
CA ILE A 275 7.73 0.65 -17.83
C ILE A 275 7.06 2.01 -17.65
N GLU A 276 6.69 2.37 -16.42
CA GLU A 276 6.11 3.68 -16.08
C GLU A 276 6.97 4.37 -15.04
N ILE A 277 7.40 5.61 -15.31
CA ILE A 277 8.28 6.38 -14.42
C ILE A 277 7.71 7.78 -14.24
N ARG A 278 7.48 8.19 -12.99
CA ARG A 278 7.00 9.54 -12.63
C ARG A 278 7.82 10.10 -11.49
N PHE A 279 8.05 11.41 -11.49
CA PHE A 279 8.77 12.12 -10.42
C PHE A 279 10.17 11.54 -10.11
N CYS A 280 10.91 11.07 -11.12
CA CYS A 280 12.27 10.53 -10.93
C CYS A 280 13.30 11.26 -11.79
N ARG A 281 14.56 11.32 -11.35
CA ARG A 281 15.68 11.89 -12.11
C ARG A 281 16.74 10.81 -12.37
N LEU A 282 16.61 10.13 -13.50
CA LEU A 282 17.54 9.09 -13.94
C LEU A 282 18.76 9.70 -14.63
N GLU A 283 19.68 10.24 -13.84
CA GLU A 283 20.90 10.93 -14.33
C GLU A 283 21.88 9.99 -15.05
N SER A 284 21.75 8.67 -14.85
CA SER A 284 22.52 7.65 -15.57
C SER A 284 21.70 6.95 -16.67
N GLY A 285 20.44 7.33 -16.84
CA GLY A 285 19.58 6.83 -17.92
C GLY A 285 18.87 5.50 -17.63
N ILE A 286 18.22 4.99 -18.67
CA ILE A 286 17.59 3.66 -18.73
C ILE A 286 18.40 2.86 -19.74
N ILE A 287 19.01 1.76 -19.30
CA ILE A 287 20.01 1.01 -20.06
C ILE A 287 19.51 -0.41 -20.32
N GLY A 288 19.72 -0.90 -21.54
CA GLY A 288 19.52 -2.31 -21.88
C GLY A 288 18.08 -2.65 -22.24
N ILE A 289 17.28 -1.68 -22.70
CA ILE A 289 15.90 -1.96 -23.11
C ILE A 289 15.86 -2.93 -24.31
N ILE A 290 16.93 -2.99 -25.10
CA ILE A 290 17.10 -3.95 -26.20
C ILE A 290 17.02 -5.42 -25.76
N HIS A 291 17.30 -5.70 -24.48
CA HIS A 291 17.22 -7.04 -23.89
C HIS A 291 15.79 -7.46 -23.50
N LEU A 292 14.77 -6.63 -23.74
CA LEU A 292 13.39 -6.85 -23.31
C LEU A 292 12.50 -7.26 -24.49
N PRO A 293 12.42 -8.56 -24.84
CA PRO A 293 11.81 -9.04 -26.09
C PRO A 293 10.29 -8.88 -26.16
N ARG A 294 9.64 -8.36 -25.12
CA ARG A 294 8.18 -8.11 -25.07
C ARG A 294 7.83 -6.66 -24.74
N LEU A 295 8.83 -5.77 -24.71
CA LEU A 295 8.62 -4.37 -24.36
C LEU A 295 7.71 -3.71 -25.40
N LYS A 296 6.67 -3.03 -24.92
CA LYS A 296 5.67 -2.32 -25.74
C LYS A 296 5.63 -0.84 -25.44
N GLU A 297 5.85 -0.46 -24.18
CA GLU A 297 5.71 0.95 -23.77
C GLU A 297 6.70 1.33 -22.67
N ILE A 298 7.33 2.49 -22.85
CA ILE A 298 8.03 3.24 -21.81
C ILE A 298 7.28 4.58 -21.65
N SER A 299 6.75 4.84 -20.46
CA SER A 299 6.05 6.08 -20.14
C SER A 299 6.86 6.90 -19.14
N LEU A 300 7.33 8.06 -19.58
CA LEU A 300 8.00 9.07 -18.76
C LEU A 300 6.96 10.17 -18.44
N GLY A 301 6.35 10.08 -17.27
CA GLY A 301 5.32 11.02 -16.82
C GLY A 301 5.88 12.28 -16.17
N TYR A 302 4.99 13.06 -15.56
CA TYR A 302 5.29 14.38 -14.99
C TYR A 302 6.51 14.38 -14.06
N LYS A 303 7.35 15.42 -14.22
CA LYS A 303 8.60 15.65 -13.46
C LYS A 303 9.64 14.52 -13.57
N SER A 304 9.50 13.61 -14.53
CA SER A 304 10.56 12.64 -14.85
C SER A 304 11.63 13.27 -15.73
N LYS A 305 12.90 13.02 -15.42
CA LYS A 305 14.06 13.38 -16.25
C LYS A 305 14.91 12.14 -16.47
N VAL A 306 15.34 11.92 -17.70
CA VAL A 306 16.22 10.80 -18.07
C VAL A 306 17.39 11.39 -18.85
N ALA A 307 18.60 11.16 -18.35
CA ALA A 307 19.82 11.50 -19.10
C ALA A 307 19.97 10.56 -20.30
N GLY A 308 20.64 11.03 -21.35
CA GLY A 308 20.82 10.22 -22.57
C GLY A 308 19.52 9.92 -23.30
N LEU A 309 18.54 10.84 -23.29
CA LEU A 309 17.26 10.63 -23.97
C LEU A 309 17.43 10.26 -25.46
N ALA A 310 18.37 10.90 -26.16
CA ALA A 310 18.70 10.55 -27.54
C ALA A 310 19.19 9.11 -27.71
N GLN A 311 19.94 8.58 -26.74
CA GLN A 311 20.35 7.18 -26.73
C GLN A 311 19.14 6.27 -26.49
N LEU A 312 18.29 6.59 -25.51
CA LEU A 312 17.07 5.84 -25.24
C LEU A 312 16.15 5.81 -26.46
N GLU A 313 15.95 6.94 -27.14
CA GLU A 313 15.20 7.03 -28.40
C GLU A 313 15.84 6.18 -29.50
N GLY A 314 17.18 6.17 -29.60
CA GLY A 314 17.92 5.31 -30.53
C GLY A 314 17.70 3.81 -30.26
N GLU A 315 17.75 3.40 -28.98
CA GLU A 315 17.44 2.03 -28.56
C GLU A 315 15.99 1.69 -28.87
N VAL A 316 15.03 2.60 -28.62
CA VAL A 316 13.61 2.41 -28.94
C VAL A 316 13.38 2.20 -30.44
N ARG A 317 14.05 2.98 -31.30
CA ARG A 317 13.91 2.88 -32.77
C ARG A 317 14.45 1.57 -33.33
N THR A 318 15.56 1.09 -32.77
CA THR A 318 16.23 -0.14 -33.21
C THR A 318 15.69 -1.40 -32.54
N HIS A 319 14.85 -1.25 -31.50
CA HIS A 319 14.25 -2.37 -30.78
C HIS A 319 13.31 -3.18 -31.70
N PRO A 320 13.40 -4.53 -31.72
CA PRO A 320 12.60 -5.38 -32.61
C PRO A 320 11.08 -5.21 -32.53
N ASN A 321 10.57 -4.85 -31.35
CA ASN A 321 9.13 -4.60 -31.12
C ASN A 321 8.67 -3.15 -31.31
N HIS A 322 9.58 -2.21 -31.64
CA HIS A 322 9.27 -0.78 -31.78
C HIS A 322 8.40 -0.23 -30.62
N PRO A 323 8.86 -0.32 -29.35
CA PRO A 323 8.09 0.11 -28.21
C PRO A 323 7.76 1.61 -28.29
N VAL A 324 6.60 2.00 -27.79
CA VAL A 324 6.21 3.41 -27.73
C VAL A 324 6.91 4.08 -26.56
N LEU A 325 7.65 5.16 -26.83
CA LEU A 325 8.14 6.08 -25.81
C LEU A 325 7.14 7.24 -25.66
N ARG A 326 6.44 7.30 -24.53
CA ARG A 326 5.49 8.38 -24.20
C ARG A 326 6.15 9.36 -23.23
N MET A 327 6.14 10.65 -23.56
CA MET A 327 6.63 11.70 -22.66
C MET A 327 5.47 12.56 -22.17
N SER A 328 5.61 13.28 -21.05
CA SER A 328 4.47 14.02 -20.46
C SER A 328 3.93 15.17 -21.31
N GLU A 329 4.63 15.56 -22.38
CA GLU A 329 4.12 16.49 -23.39
C GLU A 329 3.01 15.84 -24.27
N ASP A 330 2.96 14.50 -24.32
CA ASP A 330 1.96 13.72 -25.09
C ASP A 330 0.72 13.32 -24.26
N ILE A 331 0.63 13.78 -23.00
CA ILE A 331 -0.45 13.44 -22.05
C ILE A 331 -1.20 14.73 -21.72
N CYS A 332 -1.89 15.30 -22.71
CA CYS A 332 -2.91 16.34 -22.54
C CYS A 332 -4.30 15.74 -22.67
#